data_AF-Q5C2M2-F1
#
_entry.id   AF-Q5C2M2-F1
#
_cell.length_a   1.000
_cell.length_b   1.000
_cell.length_c   1.000
_cell.angle_alpha   90.00
_cell.angle_beta   90.00
_cell.angle_gamma   90.00
#
_symmetry.space_group_name_H-M   'P 1'
#
loop_
_entity.id
_entity.type
_entity.pdbx_description
1 polymer ?
#
loop_
_entity_poly.entity_id
_entity_poly.type
_entity_poly.pdbx_seq_one_letter_code
_entity_poly.pdbx_strand_id
1 'polypeptide(L)'
;MVQASGWPAVVACMGNWFGKDKRGFFMGVWTAHASIGNILGSLIAGAFVEKSWGWSFIVPGLIIGFFSLPIYFFLVPYPESVGVRPPVQYNLNDGPIDQAISDGNSFEESLGTTTSQSNLLIPIETKSSSFLSALKVPGVVEYSLTLFFSKLVSYTFIFWLPMYIREAGGFNPSSSADLSAVFDLGGILGGIIAGYVSDSTGSSAITCVVMLALSIPTLYLYSIVGFRSLAYCIGLLIPLGLFVNGPYCLI
;
A
#
# COMPACT_ATOMS: atom_id res chain seq x y z
N MET A 1 7.53 18.15 -0.12
CA MET A 1 6.76 18.70 -1.27
C MET A 1 7.02 17.93 -2.56
N VAL A 2 8.25 17.50 -2.87
CA VAL A 2 8.54 16.67 -4.06
C VAL A 2 8.03 15.21 -3.93
N GLN A 3 7.95 14.66 -2.72
CA GLN A 3 7.47 13.28 -2.50
C GLN A 3 5.98 13.08 -2.85
N ALA A 4 5.15 14.13 -2.77
CA ALA A 4 3.71 14.02 -2.92
C ALA A 4 3.26 13.74 -4.36
N SER A 5 4.03 14.16 -5.37
CA SER A 5 3.74 13.91 -6.79
C SER A 5 4.20 12.54 -7.27
N GLY A 6 5.13 11.90 -6.54
CA GLY A 6 5.67 10.60 -6.94
C GLY A 6 4.65 9.46 -6.87
N TRP A 7 3.85 9.43 -5.79
CA TRP A 7 2.88 8.34 -5.58
C TRP A 7 1.79 8.27 -6.65
N PRO A 8 1.08 9.37 -7.00
CA PRO A 8 0.05 9.32 -8.05
C PRO A 8 0.62 8.96 -9.43
N ALA A 9 1.83 9.45 -9.76
CA ALA A 9 2.46 9.17 -11.05
C ALA A 9 2.83 7.68 -11.21
N VAL A 10 3.36 7.07 -10.15
CA VAL A 10 3.73 5.65 -10.13
C VAL A 10 2.49 4.76 -10.21
N VAL A 11 1.44 5.07 -9.43
CA VAL A 11 0.18 4.31 -9.46
C VAL A 11 -0.46 4.37 -10.85
N ALA A 12 -0.43 5.54 -11.51
CA ALA A 12 -0.92 5.66 -12.89
C ALA A 12 -0.11 4.81 -13.88
N CYS A 13 1.22 4.78 -13.78
CA CYS A 13 2.06 3.93 -14.63
C CYS A 13 1.72 2.44 -14.44
N MET A 14 1.52 2.00 -13.20
CA MET A 14 1.10 0.61 -12.93
C MET A 14 -0.29 0.31 -13.49
N GLY A 15 -1.24 1.23 -13.32
CA GLY A 15 -2.59 1.08 -13.88
C GLY A 15 -2.62 0.96 -15.41
N ASN A 16 -1.66 1.60 -16.10
CA ASN A 16 -1.53 1.48 -17.55
C ASN A 16 -0.93 0.14 -18.01
N TRP A 17 -0.07 -0.47 -17.20
CA TRP A 17 0.66 -1.69 -17.55
C TRP A 17 -0.06 -2.98 -17.13
N PHE A 18 -0.87 -2.95 -16.07
CA PHE A 18 -1.52 -4.13 -15.50
C PHE A 18 -3.04 -4.04 -15.63
N GLY A 19 -3.64 -5.06 -16.26
CA GLY A 19 -5.09 -5.20 -16.45
C GLY A 19 -5.85 -5.57 -15.16
N LYS A 20 -7.17 -5.76 -15.27
CA LYS A 20 -8.07 -5.95 -14.12
C LYS A 20 -7.95 -7.31 -13.41
N ASP A 21 -7.45 -8.35 -14.08
CA ASP A 21 -7.61 -9.74 -13.60
C ASP A 21 -6.72 -10.14 -12.39
N LYS A 22 -5.66 -9.39 -12.04
CA LYS A 22 -4.77 -9.68 -10.90
C LYS A 22 -4.24 -8.43 -10.18
N ARG A 23 -5.05 -7.36 -10.16
CA ARG A 23 -4.59 -6.04 -9.72
C ARG A 23 -4.22 -6.02 -8.23
N GLY A 24 -4.96 -6.72 -7.38
CA GLY A 24 -4.69 -6.79 -5.94
C GLY A 24 -3.37 -7.47 -5.61
N PHE A 25 -3.04 -8.58 -6.28
CA PHE A 25 -1.75 -9.25 -6.12
C PHE A 25 -0.58 -8.34 -6.54
N PHE A 26 -0.67 -7.70 -7.70
CA PHE A 26 0.40 -6.79 -8.16
C PHE A 26 0.56 -5.58 -7.26
N MET A 27 -0.54 -4.98 -6.79
CA MET A 27 -0.49 -3.88 -5.82
C MET A 27 0.07 -4.35 -4.47
N GLY A 28 -0.25 -5.54 -4.00
CA GLY A 28 0.30 -6.13 -2.77
C GLY A 28 1.80 -6.44 -2.86
N VAL A 29 2.28 -6.90 -4.02
CA VAL A 29 3.73 -7.06 -4.27
C VAL A 29 4.41 -5.70 -4.36
N TRP A 30 3.75 -4.71 -4.98
CA TRP A 30 4.28 -3.36 -5.09
C TRP A 30 4.45 -2.70 -3.73
N THR A 31 3.43 -2.73 -2.86
CA THR A 31 3.47 -2.11 -1.53
C THR A 31 4.56 -2.69 -0.63
N ALA A 32 5.10 -3.88 -0.94
CA ALA A 32 6.28 -4.43 -0.26
C ALA A 32 7.48 -3.48 -0.29
N HIS A 33 7.59 -2.61 -1.30
CA HIS A 33 8.64 -1.59 -1.36
C HIS A 33 8.63 -0.68 -0.12
N ALA A 34 7.47 -0.42 0.48
CA ALA A 34 7.33 0.50 1.59
C ALA A 34 7.89 -0.12 2.86
N SER A 35 7.57 -1.40 3.11
CA SER A 35 8.14 -2.20 4.20
C SER A 35 9.64 -2.41 4.03
N ILE A 36 10.12 -2.71 2.82
CA ILE A 36 11.57 -2.79 2.54
C ILE A 36 12.24 -1.45 2.85
N GLY A 37 11.61 -0.33 2.49
CA GLY A 37 12.06 1.01 2.82
C GLY A 37 12.15 1.27 4.33
N ASN A 38 11.15 0.84 5.10
CA ASN A 38 11.17 0.95 6.57
C ASN A 38 12.34 0.18 7.18
N ILE A 39 12.55 -1.06 6.74
CA ILE A 39 13.62 -1.94 7.22
C ILE A 39 14.99 -1.33 6.90
N LEU A 40 15.24 -0.97 5.63
CA LEU A 40 16.50 -0.36 5.20
C LEU A 40 16.73 0.99 5.86
N GLY A 41 15.68 1.80 6.01
CA GLY A 41 15.74 3.10 6.69
C GLY A 41 16.17 2.96 8.14
N SER A 42 15.58 2.02 8.87
CA SER A 42 15.96 1.71 10.25
C SER A 42 17.39 1.19 10.37
N LEU A 43 17.80 0.28 9.49
CA LEU A 43 19.14 -0.32 9.50
C LEU A 43 20.24 0.71 9.18
N ILE A 44 20.03 1.54 8.16
CA ILE A 44 20.96 2.62 7.78
C ILE A 44 21.02 3.66 8.91
N ALA A 45 19.88 4.07 9.46
CA ALA A 45 19.86 5.01 10.57
C ALA A 45 20.63 4.47 11.79
N GLY A 46 20.40 3.21 12.16
CA GLY A 46 21.09 2.55 13.27
C GLY A 46 22.60 2.38 13.06
N ALA A 47 23.04 2.09 11.83
CA ALA A 47 24.46 1.92 11.53
C ALA A 47 25.28 3.22 11.60
N PHE A 48 24.68 4.36 11.25
CA PHE A 48 25.39 5.64 11.13
C PHE A 48 25.16 6.61 12.30
N VAL A 49 24.17 6.37 13.17
CA VAL A 49 23.82 7.27 14.28
C VAL A 49 24.96 7.48 15.29
N GLU A 50 25.75 6.44 15.59
CA GLU A 50 26.84 6.54 16.58
C GLU A 50 28.17 7.04 16.01
N LYS A 51 28.45 6.75 14.73
CA LYS A 51 29.74 7.11 14.10
C LYS A 51 29.75 8.51 13.53
N SER A 52 28.66 8.96 12.89
CA SER A 52 28.53 10.28 12.27
C SER A 52 27.11 10.49 11.73
N TRP A 53 26.24 11.10 12.53
CA TRP A 53 24.81 11.29 12.24
C TRP A 53 24.49 11.88 10.85
N GLY A 54 25.37 12.71 10.27
CA GLY A 54 25.18 13.25 8.93
C GLY A 54 25.13 12.20 7.81
N TRP A 55 25.81 11.06 7.98
CA TRP A 55 25.79 9.98 6.99
C TRP A 55 24.43 9.27 6.90
N SER A 56 23.64 9.29 7.97
CA SER A 56 22.28 8.75 7.97
C SER A 56 21.35 9.44 6.96
N PHE A 57 21.68 10.66 6.52
CA PHE A 57 20.92 11.38 5.47
C PHE A 57 21.58 11.30 4.10
N ILE A 58 22.91 11.32 4.04
CA ILE A 58 23.66 11.29 2.78
C ILE A 58 23.50 9.93 2.09
N VAL A 59 23.58 8.83 2.85
CA VAL A 59 23.51 7.47 2.30
C VAL A 59 22.17 7.19 1.62
N PRO A 60 20.99 7.42 2.26
CA PRO A 60 19.71 7.28 1.57
C PRO A 60 19.57 8.19 0.35
N GLY A 61 20.09 9.42 0.42
CA GLY A 61 20.06 10.36 -0.71
C GLY A 61 20.83 9.86 -1.92
N LEU A 62 22.02 9.29 -1.71
CA LEU A 62 22.83 8.69 -2.78
C LEU A 62 22.15 7.46 -3.39
N ILE A 63 21.52 6.62 -2.56
CA ILE A 63 20.76 5.45 -3.03
C ILE A 63 19.62 5.91 -3.95
N ILE A 64 18.81 6.88 -3.51
CA ILE A 64 17.71 7.42 -4.31
C ILE A 64 18.24 8.03 -5.62
N GLY A 65 19.33 8.81 -5.57
CA GLY A 65 19.95 9.39 -6.76
C GLY A 65 20.45 8.33 -7.76
N PHE A 66 21.07 7.27 -7.25
CA PHE A 66 21.55 6.15 -8.06
C PHE A 66 20.40 5.41 -8.76
N PHE A 67 19.32 5.09 -8.04
CA PHE A 67 18.17 4.40 -8.63
C PHE A 67 17.30 5.32 -9.52
N SER A 68 17.29 6.63 -9.26
CA SER A 68 16.57 7.59 -10.10
C SER A 68 17.13 7.71 -11.52
N LEU A 69 18.44 7.49 -11.70
CA LEU A 69 19.10 7.61 -13.01
C LEU A 69 18.59 6.55 -14.01
N PRO A 70 18.65 5.23 -13.70
CA PRO A 70 18.08 4.20 -14.56
C PRO A 70 16.57 4.40 -14.78
N ILE A 71 15.80 4.75 -13.74
CA ILE A 71 14.36 4.99 -13.88
C ILE A 71 14.13 6.13 -14.87
N TYR A 72 14.88 7.22 -14.81
CA TYR A 72 14.74 8.32 -15.76
C TYR A 72 14.96 7.90 -17.22
N PHE A 73 15.92 7.01 -17.49
CA PHE A 73 16.23 6.57 -18.85
C PHE A 73 15.37 5.40 -19.36
N PHE A 74 14.91 4.51 -18.47
CA PHE A 74 14.24 3.27 -18.85
C PHE A 74 12.75 3.21 -18.48
N LEU A 75 12.24 4.18 -17.69
CA LEU A 75 10.82 4.20 -17.35
C LEU A 75 10.02 4.61 -18.59
N VAL A 76 9.27 3.64 -19.11
CA VAL A 76 8.32 3.87 -20.19
C VAL A 76 6.91 4.00 -19.58
N PRO A 77 6.36 5.22 -19.49
CA PRO A 77 5.08 5.47 -18.80
C PRO A 77 3.85 4.92 -19.53
N TYR A 78 3.96 4.65 -20.84
CA TYR A 78 2.85 4.15 -21.65
C TYR A 78 3.29 2.91 -22.46
N PRO A 79 2.59 1.76 -22.32
CA PRO A 79 2.92 0.54 -23.08
C PRO A 79 2.78 0.75 -24.60
N GLU A 80 1.96 1.72 -25.01
CA GLU A 80 1.76 2.15 -26.40
C GLU A 80 3.07 2.59 -27.08
N SER A 81 3.97 3.23 -26.33
CA SER A 81 5.26 3.69 -26.85
C SER A 81 6.27 2.56 -27.12
N VAL A 82 5.98 1.35 -26.62
CA VAL A 82 6.74 0.11 -26.90
C VAL A 82 5.99 -0.80 -27.89
N GLY A 83 4.85 -0.34 -28.43
CA GLY A 83 4.02 -1.11 -29.37
C GLY A 83 3.22 -2.24 -28.71
N VAL A 84 3.13 -2.26 -27.37
CA VAL A 84 2.30 -3.22 -26.62
C VAL A 84 0.90 -2.63 -26.49
N ARG A 85 -0.12 -3.35 -26.97
CA ARG A 85 -1.52 -2.94 -26.79
C ARG A 85 -1.85 -2.99 -25.29
N PRO A 86 -2.50 -1.96 -24.72
CA PRO A 86 -2.96 -2.02 -23.34
C PRO A 86 -3.87 -3.25 -23.16
N PRO A 87 -3.80 -3.94 -22.00
CA PRO A 87 -4.69 -5.05 -21.71
C PRO A 87 -6.13 -4.55 -21.86
N VAL A 88 -6.90 -5.22 -22.72
CA VAL A 88 -8.23 -4.82 -23.19
C VAL A 88 -9.08 -4.24 -22.04
N GLN A 89 -9.21 -2.91 -21.99
CA GLN A 89 -10.39 -2.30 -21.39
C GLN A 89 -11.56 -2.71 -22.28
N TYR A 90 -12.46 -3.55 -21.75
CA TYR A 90 -13.70 -3.90 -22.43
C TYR A 90 -14.41 -2.59 -22.81
N ASN A 91 -14.40 -2.27 -24.10
CA ASN A 91 -15.15 -1.13 -24.62
C ASN A 91 -16.62 -1.51 -24.50
N LEU A 92 -17.38 -0.81 -23.65
CA LEU A 92 -18.83 -0.95 -23.48
C LEU A 92 -19.65 -0.48 -24.71
N ASN A 93 -19.07 -0.53 -25.92
CA ASN A 93 -19.69 0.06 -27.12
C ASN A 93 -20.07 -0.94 -28.22
N ASP A 94 -19.98 -2.25 -28.00
CA ASP A 94 -20.54 -3.25 -28.92
C ASP A 94 -21.59 -4.12 -28.22
N GLY A 95 -22.85 -3.66 -28.16
CA GLY A 95 -23.99 -4.47 -27.76
C GLY A 95 -25.21 -3.64 -27.32
N PRO A 96 -26.44 -3.92 -27.82
CA PRO A 96 -27.61 -3.12 -27.49
C PRO A 96 -28.09 -3.35 -26.05
N ILE A 97 -28.65 -2.27 -25.50
CA ILE A 97 -29.28 -2.10 -24.19
C ILE A 97 -30.30 -3.23 -23.94
N ASP A 98 -30.03 -4.05 -22.93
CA ASP A 98 -30.98 -4.70 -22.01
C ASP A 98 -30.36 -5.99 -21.46
N GLN A 99 -29.85 -5.96 -20.22
CA GLN A 99 -29.99 -7.00 -19.18
C GLN A 99 -28.97 -6.82 -18.03
N ALA A 100 -29.45 -7.18 -16.83
CA ALA A 100 -28.71 -7.38 -15.58
C ALA A 100 -28.41 -6.13 -14.72
N ILE A 101 -29.47 -5.68 -14.05
CA ILE A 101 -29.41 -5.42 -12.61
C ILE A 101 -28.86 -6.69 -11.94
N SER A 102 -27.59 -6.68 -11.53
CA SER A 102 -27.00 -7.49 -10.44
C SER A 102 -25.49 -7.62 -10.65
N ASP A 103 -24.72 -6.57 -10.33
CA ASP A 103 -23.32 -6.72 -9.95
C ASP A 103 -22.93 -5.56 -9.03
N GLY A 104 -23.13 -5.76 -7.73
CA GLY A 104 -22.91 -4.78 -6.67
C GLY A 104 -21.44 -4.54 -6.30
N ASN A 105 -20.50 -4.69 -7.23
CA ASN A 105 -19.05 -4.57 -6.97
C ASN A 105 -18.32 -3.60 -7.93
N SER A 106 -19.02 -2.67 -8.56
CA SER A 106 -18.41 -1.69 -9.49
C SER A 106 -18.07 -0.35 -8.82
N PHE A 107 -17.33 -0.35 -7.70
CA PHE A 107 -16.87 0.89 -7.06
C PHE A 107 -15.37 0.93 -6.69
N GLU A 108 -14.58 -0.04 -7.15
CA GLU A 108 -13.09 0.02 -7.11
C GLU A 108 -12.50 0.88 -8.25
N GLU A 109 -13.22 1.89 -8.71
CA GLU A 109 -12.82 2.81 -9.78
C GLU A 109 -12.75 4.27 -9.27
N SER A 110 -12.01 4.53 -8.18
CA SER A 110 -11.80 5.93 -7.76
C SER A 110 -10.49 6.28 -7.03
N LEU A 111 -9.51 5.36 -6.90
CA LEU A 111 -8.21 5.76 -6.32
C LEU A 111 -6.98 5.15 -6.99
N GLY A 112 -7.02 5.04 -8.32
CA GLY A 112 -5.81 4.69 -9.10
C GLY A 112 -5.88 4.83 -10.61
N THR A 113 -7.00 5.26 -11.19
CA THR A 113 -7.13 5.49 -12.63
C THR A 113 -7.60 6.92 -12.87
N THR A 114 -6.66 7.84 -13.12
CA THR A 114 -7.00 9.08 -13.81
C THR A 114 -7.24 8.74 -15.28
N THR A 115 -8.42 8.22 -15.60
CA THR A 115 -8.90 8.17 -16.98
C THR A 115 -9.21 9.60 -17.42
N SER A 116 -8.18 10.33 -17.81
CA SER A 116 -8.30 11.45 -18.74
C SER A 116 -7.90 10.93 -20.11
N GLN A 117 -8.82 10.20 -20.76
CA GLN A 117 -8.80 10.11 -22.22
C GLN A 117 -10.00 10.88 -22.74
N SER A 118 -9.73 12.14 -23.07
CA SER A 118 -10.48 12.89 -24.06
C SER A 118 -10.49 12.11 -25.38
N ASN A 119 -11.67 11.83 -25.93
CA ASN A 119 -12.03 12.18 -27.30
C ASN A 119 -13.47 11.75 -27.61
N LEU A 120 -14.40 12.70 -27.57
CA LEU A 120 -15.51 12.87 -28.52
C LEU A 120 -16.24 14.20 -28.20
N LEU A 121 -15.87 15.26 -28.94
CA LEU A 121 -16.68 16.44 -29.33
C LEU A 121 -17.84 16.89 -28.41
N ILE A 122 -17.62 17.04 -27.11
CA ILE A 122 -18.52 17.78 -26.21
C ILE A 122 -17.82 19.11 -25.91
N PRO A 123 -18.50 20.27 -25.98
CA PRO A 123 -17.90 21.55 -25.64
C PRO A 123 -17.26 21.45 -24.26
N ILE A 124 -15.98 21.78 -24.19
CA ILE A 124 -15.19 21.81 -22.96
C ILE A 124 -15.78 22.92 -22.09
N GLU A 125 -16.75 22.58 -21.25
CA GLU A 125 -16.99 23.30 -20.02
C GLU A 125 -16.13 22.59 -18.96
N THR A 126 -14.90 23.03 -18.79
CA THR A 126 -14.05 22.63 -17.65
C THR A 126 -14.70 23.16 -16.37
N LYS A 127 -15.75 22.49 -15.91
CA LYS A 127 -16.27 22.71 -14.57
C LYS A 127 -15.27 22.05 -13.64
N SER A 128 -14.32 22.85 -13.16
CA SER A 128 -13.47 22.51 -12.02
C SER A 128 -14.35 21.81 -10.99
N SER A 129 -14.22 20.49 -10.85
CA SER A 129 -14.96 19.74 -9.86
C SER A 129 -14.50 20.28 -8.50
N SER A 130 -15.35 21.10 -7.88
CA SER A 130 -15.07 21.62 -6.55
C SER A 130 -14.80 20.44 -5.62
N PHE A 131 -13.87 20.57 -4.67
CA PHE A 131 -13.58 19.53 -3.68
C PHE A 131 -14.85 18.97 -3.02
N LEU A 132 -15.84 19.84 -2.83
CA LEU A 132 -17.15 19.49 -2.28
C LEU A 132 -18.01 18.62 -3.20
N SER A 133 -17.80 18.69 -4.51
CA SER A 133 -18.44 17.83 -5.51
C SER A 133 -17.80 16.44 -5.53
N ALA A 134 -16.48 16.34 -5.34
CA ALA A 134 -15.79 15.06 -5.21
C ALA A 134 -16.19 14.32 -3.92
N LEU A 135 -16.40 15.06 -2.83
CA LEU A 135 -16.85 14.48 -1.54
C LEU A 135 -18.28 13.90 -1.60
N LYS A 136 -19.11 14.35 -2.55
CA LYS A 136 -20.50 13.88 -2.72
C LYS A 136 -20.63 12.64 -3.59
N VAL A 137 -19.54 12.15 -4.16
CA VAL A 137 -19.54 10.87 -4.88
C VAL A 137 -19.84 9.76 -3.87
N PRO A 138 -20.84 8.88 -4.14
CA PRO A 138 -21.20 7.81 -3.22
C PRO A 138 -19.98 6.94 -2.90
N GLY A 139 -19.83 6.46 -1.67
CA GLY A 139 -18.69 5.62 -1.25
C GLY A 139 -17.37 6.35 -0.95
N VAL A 140 -17.08 7.53 -1.52
CA VAL A 140 -15.77 8.19 -1.33
C VAL A 140 -15.45 8.49 0.14
N VAL A 141 -16.43 8.95 0.92
CA VAL A 141 -16.26 9.24 2.34
C VAL A 141 -15.99 7.96 3.14
N GLU A 142 -16.67 6.86 2.82
CA GLU A 142 -16.53 5.56 3.49
C GLU A 142 -15.14 4.96 3.24
N TYR A 143 -14.68 4.95 1.98
CA TYR A 143 -13.33 4.51 1.63
C TYR A 143 -12.25 5.42 2.25
N SER A 144 -12.46 6.74 2.22
CA SER A 144 -11.51 7.70 2.81
C SER A 144 -11.37 7.52 4.32
N LEU A 145 -12.48 7.27 5.02
CA LEU A 145 -12.51 7.05 6.45
C LEU A 145 -11.87 5.70 6.80
N THR A 146 -12.15 4.65 6.03
CA THR A 146 -11.51 3.33 6.18
C THR A 146 -9.99 3.44 5.99
N LEU A 147 -9.54 4.11 4.93
CA LEU A 147 -8.13 4.36 4.66
C LEU A 147 -7.48 5.18 5.77
N PHE A 148 -8.17 6.21 6.29
CA PHE A 148 -7.69 7.03 7.40
C PHE A 148 -7.42 6.17 8.64
N PHE A 149 -8.38 5.34 9.07
CA PHE A 149 -8.19 4.48 10.23
C PHE A 149 -7.14 3.39 9.99
N SER A 150 -7.17 2.73 8.82
CA SER A 150 -6.17 1.72 8.47
C SER A 150 -4.75 2.30 8.50
N LYS A 151 -4.57 3.51 7.96
CA LYS A 151 -3.28 4.20 7.96
C LYS A 151 -2.87 4.67 9.35
N LEU A 152 -3.82 5.16 10.16
CA LEU A 152 -3.56 5.53 11.56
C LEU A 152 -3.04 4.33 12.36
N VAL A 153 -3.69 3.17 12.25
CA VAL A 153 -3.25 1.94 12.93
C VAL A 153 -1.86 1.54 12.42
N SER A 154 -1.66 1.47 11.11
CA SER A 154 -0.37 1.07 10.51
C SER A 154 0.79 1.97 10.96
N TYR A 155 0.59 3.29 10.96
CA TYR A 155 1.60 4.25 11.39
C TYR A 155 1.85 4.19 12.89
N THR A 156 0.81 3.94 13.68
CA THR A 156 0.96 3.71 15.12
C THR A 156 1.90 2.54 15.35
N PHE A 157 1.72 1.41 14.66
CA PHE A 157 2.64 0.28 14.79
C PHE A 157 4.06 0.61 14.34
N ILE A 158 4.24 1.25 13.18
CA ILE A 158 5.59 1.59 12.68
C ILE A 158 6.39 2.42 13.72
N PHE A 159 5.76 3.40 14.38
CA PHE A 159 6.47 4.26 15.33
C PHE A 159 6.47 3.75 16.77
N TRP A 160 5.36 3.14 17.20
CA TRP A 160 5.16 2.73 18.58
C TRP A 160 5.71 1.33 18.85
N LEU A 161 5.67 0.40 17.88
CA LEU A 161 6.10 -0.98 18.10
C LEU A 161 7.58 -1.11 18.52
N PRO A 162 8.55 -0.41 17.89
CA PRO A 162 9.95 -0.48 18.34
C PRO A 162 10.13 0.08 19.75
N MET A 163 9.41 1.16 20.08
CA MET A 163 9.39 1.76 21.42
C MET A 163 8.79 0.79 22.44
N TYR A 164 7.65 0.18 22.13
CA TYR A 164 6.98 -0.78 23.00
C TYR A 164 7.84 -2.02 23.28
N ILE A 165 8.48 -2.58 22.25
CA ILE A 165 9.40 -3.73 22.42
C ILE A 165 10.56 -3.37 23.34
N ARG A 166 11.11 -2.15 23.21
CA ARG A 166 12.17 -1.66 24.09
C ARG A 166 11.68 -1.49 25.54
N GLU A 167 10.58 -0.79 25.75
CA GLU A 167 10.12 -0.43 27.10
C GLU A 167 9.51 -1.61 27.85
N ALA A 168 8.68 -2.43 27.19
CA ALA A 168 8.01 -3.56 27.83
C ALA A 168 8.88 -4.84 27.82
N GLY A 169 9.71 -5.04 26.79
CA GLY A 169 10.58 -6.21 26.66
C GLY A 169 11.99 -6.02 27.22
N GLY A 170 12.39 -4.79 27.57
CA GLY A 170 13.73 -4.48 28.07
C GLY A 170 14.84 -4.69 27.03
N PHE A 171 14.51 -4.76 25.74
CA PHE A 171 15.46 -4.98 24.66
C PHE A 171 16.28 -3.73 24.36
N ASN A 172 17.51 -3.93 23.85
CA ASN A 172 18.34 -2.85 23.36
C ASN A 172 17.70 -2.18 22.13
N PRO A 173 17.99 -0.89 21.86
CA PRO A 173 17.42 -0.16 20.72
C PRO A 173 17.61 -0.88 19.37
N SER A 174 18.79 -1.48 19.14
CA SER A 174 19.09 -2.22 17.91
C SER A 174 18.23 -3.49 17.79
N SER A 175 18.08 -4.26 18.87
CA SER A 175 17.27 -5.48 18.86
C SER A 175 15.77 -5.18 18.70
N SER A 176 15.27 -4.07 19.24
CA SER A 176 13.89 -3.63 19.03
C SER A 176 13.63 -3.20 17.58
N ALA A 177 14.64 -2.60 16.93
CA ALA A 177 14.57 -2.29 15.51
C ALA A 177 14.53 -3.55 14.64
N ASP A 178 15.37 -4.54 14.95
CA ASP A 178 15.38 -5.84 14.25
C ASP A 178 14.06 -6.60 14.43
N LEU A 179 13.48 -6.58 15.63
CA LEU A 179 12.16 -7.17 15.89
C LEU A 179 11.04 -6.43 15.16
N SER A 180 11.13 -5.11 15.02
CA SER A 180 10.15 -4.33 14.25
C SER A 180 10.25 -4.61 12.75
N ALA A 181 11.44 -4.95 12.23
CA ALA A 181 11.60 -5.40 10.85
C ALA A 181 10.86 -6.73 10.58
N VAL A 182 10.71 -7.60 11.58
CA VAL A 182 9.90 -8.83 11.47
C VAL A 182 8.42 -8.50 11.29
N PHE A 183 7.92 -7.44 11.93
CA PHE A 183 6.56 -6.95 11.71
C PHE A 183 6.38 -6.39 10.30
N ASP A 184 7.34 -5.60 9.80
CA ASP A 184 7.33 -5.13 8.41
C ASP A 184 7.33 -6.30 7.41
N LEU A 185 8.10 -7.36 7.69
CA LEU A 185 8.10 -8.60 6.90
C LEU A 185 6.74 -9.30 6.91
N GLY A 186 6.10 -9.39 8.08
CA GLY A 186 4.72 -9.87 8.20
C GLY A 186 3.77 -9.05 7.34
N GLY A 187 3.95 -7.73 7.30
CA GLY A 187 3.17 -6.83 6.46
C GLY A 187 3.33 -7.05 4.96
N ILE A 188 4.54 -7.36 4.48
CA ILE A 188 4.79 -7.75 3.09
C ILE A 188 3.97 -8.99 2.73
N LEU A 189 4.06 -10.03 3.56
CA LEU A 189 3.30 -11.26 3.37
C LEU A 189 1.79 -10.99 3.43
N GLY A 190 1.35 -10.13 4.34
CA GLY A 190 -0.04 -9.68 4.45
C GLY A 190 -0.54 -8.98 3.21
N GLY A 191 0.20 -8.03 2.65
CA GLY A 191 -0.19 -7.35 1.41
C GLY A 191 -0.35 -8.31 0.23
N ILE A 192 0.58 -9.25 0.07
CA ILE A 192 0.53 -10.26 -1.00
C ILE A 192 -0.64 -11.22 -0.82
N ILE A 193 -0.83 -11.76 0.39
CA ILE A 193 -1.92 -12.69 0.70
C ILE A 193 -3.27 -11.99 0.58
N ALA A 194 -3.40 -10.78 1.13
CA ALA A 194 -4.61 -9.96 1.06
C ALA A 194 -4.95 -9.67 -0.41
N GLY A 195 -3.97 -9.26 -1.21
CA GLY A 195 -4.10 -9.05 -2.65
C GLY A 195 -4.62 -10.29 -3.38
N TYR A 196 -3.99 -11.44 -3.15
CA TYR A 196 -4.39 -12.71 -3.75
C TYR A 196 -5.79 -13.17 -3.34
N VAL A 197 -6.12 -13.09 -2.05
CA VAL A 197 -7.43 -13.47 -1.51
C VAL A 197 -8.52 -12.54 -2.03
N SER A 198 -8.24 -11.23 -2.08
CA SER A 198 -9.16 -10.23 -2.64
C SER A 198 -9.44 -10.49 -4.12
N ASP A 199 -8.39 -10.72 -4.92
CA ASP A 199 -8.53 -11.03 -6.34
C ASP A 199 -9.32 -12.34 -6.57
N SER A 200 -9.18 -13.33 -5.68
CA SER A 200 -9.90 -14.61 -5.79
C SER A 200 -11.37 -14.52 -5.34
N THR A 201 -11.67 -13.66 -4.37
CA THR A 201 -13.01 -13.52 -3.78
C THR A 201 -13.83 -12.41 -4.45
N GLY A 202 -13.18 -11.49 -5.17
CA GLY A 202 -13.80 -10.31 -5.76
C GLY A 202 -14.37 -9.34 -4.72
N SER A 203 -13.91 -9.40 -3.46
CA SER A 203 -14.45 -8.65 -2.32
C SER A 203 -13.33 -8.14 -1.41
N SER A 204 -12.72 -7.01 -1.79
CA SER A 204 -11.63 -6.37 -1.04
C SER A 204 -12.07 -5.90 0.36
N ALA A 205 -13.27 -5.32 0.46
CA ALA A 205 -13.81 -4.84 1.73
C ALA A 205 -13.96 -5.95 2.79
N ILE A 206 -14.47 -7.12 2.40
CA ILE A 206 -14.64 -8.26 3.32
C ILE A 206 -13.27 -8.77 3.79
N THR A 207 -12.30 -8.85 2.87
CA THR A 207 -10.93 -9.24 3.18
C THR A 207 -10.30 -8.29 4.21
N CYS A 208 -10.47 -6.97 4.03
CA CYS A 208 -10.01 -5.96 4.99
C CYS A 208 -10.66 -6.11 6.37
N VAL A 209 -11.98 -6.30 6.44
CA VAL A 209 -12.70 -6.46 7.71
C VAL A 209 -12.24 -7.71 8.45
N VAL A 210 -12.08 -8.84 7.75
CA VAL A 210 -11.61 -10.09 8.37
C VAL A 210 -10.19 -9.93 8.92
N MET A 211 -9.28 -9.33 8.14
CA MET A 211 -7.91 -9.11 8.61
C MET A 211 -7.84 -8.15 9.80
N LEU A 212 -8.61 -7.05 9.80
CA LEU A 212 -8.69 -6.14 10.95
C LEU A 212 -9.32 -6.81 12.17
N ALA A 213 -10.35 -7.64 11.99
CA ALA A 213 -10.97 -8.39 13.09
C ALA A 213 -9.99 -9.40 13.71
N LEU A 214 -9.13 -10.03 12.90
CA LEU A 214 -8.08 -10.94 13.34
C LEU A 214 -6.87 -10.22 13.97
N SER A 215 -6.66 -8.94 13.68
CA SER A 215 -5.58 -8.17 14.31
C SER A 215 -5.82 -7.97 15.82
N ILE A 216 -7.07 -7.79 16.24
CA ILE A 216 -7.46 -7.59 17.65
C ILE A 216 -7.03 -8.76 18.57
N PRO A 217 -7.43 -10.02 18.32
CA PRO A 217 -7.02 -11.14 19.17
C PRO A 217 -5.50 -11.39 19.07
N THR A 218 -4.89 -11.15 17.91
CA THR A 218 -3.43 -11.31 17.73
C THR A 218 -2.66 -10.30 18.59
N LEU A 219 -3.11 -9.04 18.64
CA LEU A 219 -2.54 -7.98 19.48
C LEU A 219 -2.71 -8.29 20.96
N TYR A 220 -3.90 -8.75 21.36
CA TYR A 220 -4.16 -9.15 22.74
C TYR A 220 -3.28 -10.34 23.16
N LEU A 221 -3.06 -11.31 22.28
CA LEU A 221 -2.16 -12.43 22.55
C LEU A 221 -0.71 -11.97 22.68
N TYR A 222 -0.29 -11.02 21.84
CA TYR A 222 1.04 -10.42 21.89
C TYR A 222 1.30 -9.68 23.21
N SER A 223 0.31 -8.95 23.74
CA SER A 223 0.50 -8.20 24.99
C SER A 223 0.69 -9.09 26.22
N ILE A 224 0.15 -10.32 26.20
CA ILE A 224 0.24 -11.26 27.33
C ILE A 224 1.47 -12.17 27.25
N VAL A 225 1.78 -12.68 26.05
CA VAL A 225 2.77 -13.75 25.85
C VAL A 225 4.01 -13.27 25.10
N GLY A 226 3.94 -12.11 24.41
CA GLY A 226 4.96 -11.64 23.49
C GLY A 226 6.37 -11.53 24.08
N PHE A 227 6.49 -11.18 25.37
CA PHE A 227 7.79 -11.03 26.04
C PHE A 227 8.23 -12.24 26.87
N ARG A 228 7.49 -13.36 26.85
CA ARG A 228 7.91 -14.58 27.58
C ARG A 228 9.14 -15.24 26.96
N SER A 229 9.28 -15.17 25.64
CA SER A 229 10.47 -15.62 24.93
C SER A 229 10.61 -14.85 23.62
N LEU A 230 11.85 -14.75 23.12
CA LEU A 230 12.13 -14.13 21.82
C LEU A 230 11.42 -14.85 20.67
N ALA A 231 11.23 -16.18 20.78
CA ALA A 231 10.49 -16.96 19.79
C ALA A 231 8.99 -16.59 19.75
N TYR A 232 8.35 -16.37 20.91
CA TYR A 232 6.96 -15.89 20.96
C TYR A 232 6.84 -14.47 20.42
N CYS A 233 7.84 -13.61 20.69
CA CYS A 233 7.88 -12.25 20.16
C CYS A 233 7.88 -12.27 18.63
N ILE A 234 8.87 -12.94 18.02
CA ILE A 234 8.99 -13.07 16.55
C ILE A 234 7.76 -13.77 15.96
N GLY A 235 7.34 -14.89 16.54
CA GLY A 235 6.22 -15.69 16.03
C GLY A 235 4.87 -14.98 16.05
N LEU A 236 4.66 -14.01 16.95
CA LEU A 236 3.44 -13.21 17.01
C LEU A 236 3.54 -11.90 16.21
N LEU A 237 4.75 -11.36 16.01
CA LEU A 237 4.95 -10.15 15.20
C LEU A 237 4.66 -10.37 13.71
N ILE A 238 4.93 -11.57 13.18
CA ILE A 238 4.62 -11.92 11.79
C ILE A 238 3.10 -11.88 11.51
N PRO A 239 2.24 -12.64 12.22
CA PRO A 239 0.80 -12.59 12.00
C PRO A 239 0.21 -11.23 12.36
N LEU A 240 0.77 -10.53 13.36
CA LEU A 240 0.35 -9.16 13.68
C LEU A 240 0.61 -8.20 12.51
N GLY A 241 1.80 -8.23 11.92
CA GLY A 241 2.13 -7.45 10.72
C GLY A 241 1.27 -7.81 9.52
N LEU A 242 1.02 -9.10 9.32
CA LEU A 242 0.17 -9.63 8.26
C LEU A 242 -1.24 -9.04 8.33
N PHE A 243 -1.88 -9.08 9.49
CA PHE A 243 -3.26 -8.62 9.67
C PHE A 243 -3.39 -7.10 9.73
N VAL A 244 -2.39 -6.39 10.23
CA VAL A 244 -2.44 -4.92 10.35
C VAL A 244 -2.15 -4.23 9.02
N ASN A 245 -1.10 -4.65 8.30
CA ASN A 245 -0.67 -3.99 7.07
C ASN A 245 -1.36 -4.54 5.80
N GLY A 246 -1.97 -5.73 5.86
CA GLY A 246 -2.74 -6.30 4.75
C GLY A 246 -3.88 -5.41 4.25
N PRO A 247 -4.80 -4.94 5.11
CA PRO A 247 -5.89 -4.04 4.73
C PRO A 247 -5.43 -2.75 4.04
N TYR A 248 -4.31 -2.19 4.48
CA TYR A 248 -3.74 -0.96 3.92
C TYR A 248 -3.30 -1.14 2.45
N CYS A 249 -2.99 -2.36 2.02
CA CYS A 249 -2.57 -2.64 0.64
C CYS A 249 -3.75 -2.82 -0.33
N LEU A 250 -4.95 -3.05 0.19
CA LEU A 250 -6.16 -3.34 -0.60
C LEU A 250 -7.07 -2.13 -0.81
N ILE A 251 -6.96 -1.11 0.05
CA ILE A 251 -7.77 0.13 0.03
C ILE A 251 -7.01 1.24 -0.67
#